data_AF-Q9D5L7-F1
#
_entry.id   AF-Q9D5L7-F1
#
_cell.length_a   1.000
_cell.length_b   1.000
_cell.length_c   1.000
_cell.angle_alpha   90.00
_cell.angle_beta   90.00
_cell.angle_gamma   90.00
#
_symmetry.space_group_name_H-M   'P 1'
#
loop_
_entity.id
_entity.type
_entity.pdbx_description
1 polymer ?
#
loop_
_entity_poly.entity_id
_entity_poly.type
_entity_poly.pdbx_seq_one_letter_code
_entity_poly.pdbx_strand_id
1 'polypeptide(L)'
;MGQKVTGGIKTVDMRDPTYRPLKQELQGLDYCKPTRLDLLLDMPPVSYDVQLLHSWNNNDRSLNVFVKEDDKLIFHRHPVAQSTDAIRGKVGYTRGLHVWQITWAMRQRGTHAVVGVATADAPLHSVGYTTLVGNNHESWGWDLGRNRLYHDGKNQPSKTYPAFLEPDETFIVPDSFLVALDMDDGTLSFIVDGQYMGVAFRGLKGKKLYPVVSAVWGHCEIRMRYLNGLDPEPLPLMDLCRRSVRLALGKERLGAIPALPLPASLKAYLLYQ
;
A
#
# COMPACT_ATOMS: atom_id res chain seq x y z
N MET A 1 19.24 18.14 42.29
CA MET A 1 19.31 17.05 41.29
C MET A 1 17.93 16.92 40.65
N GLY A 2 17.75 17.46 39.45
CA GLY A 2 16.45 17.46 38.77
C GLY A 2 16.18 16.15 38.05
N GLN A 3 15.08 15.47 38.38
CA GLN A 3 14.55 14.35 37.61
C GLN A 3 14.11 14.84 36.23
N LYS A 4 14.69 14.28 35.16
CA LYS A 4 14.13 14.35 33.81
C LYS A 4 12.91 13.44 33.76
N VAL A 5 11.74 14.03 33.61
CA VAL A 5 10.49 13.33 33.31
C VAL A 5 10.62 12.70 31.92
N THR A 6 10.48 11.38 31.85
CA THR A 6 10.39 10.61 30.61
C THR A 6 9.16 11.06 29.82
N GLY A 7 9.39 11.67 28.65
CA GLY A 7 8.32 12.03 27.71
C GLY A 7 7.56 10.79 27.24
N GLY A 8 6.24 10.86 27.25
CA GLY A 8 5.37 9.78 26.75
C GLY A 8 5.44 9.68 25.23
N ILE A 9 5.28 8.45 24.71
CA ILE A 9 5.18 8.17 23.27
C ILE A 9 3.93 8.87 22.75
N LYS A 10 4.09 9.70 21.71
CA LYS A 10 2.98 10.38 21.05
C LYS A 10 2.41 9.52 19.94
N THR A 11 1.11 9.60 19.74
CA THR A 11 0.40 8.81 18.73
C THR A 11 -0.14 9.74 17.65
N VAL A 12 0.26 9.49 16.41
CA VAL A 12 -0.13 10.24 15.20
C VAL A 12 -1.21 9.47 14.45
N ASP A 13 -2.42 10.02 14.41
CA ASP A 13 -3.52 9.55 13.56
C ASP A 13 -3.87 10.68 12.57
N MET A 14 -3.69 10.44 11.28
CA MET A 14 -3.94 11.45 10.24
C MET A 14 -5.41 11.83 10.08
N ARG A 15 -6.33 11.10 10.73
CA ARG A 15 -7.75 11.45 10.80
C ARG A 15 -8.04 12.46 11.90
N ASP A 16 -7.14 12.61 12.87
CA ASP A 16 -7.28 13.61 13.93
C ASP A 16 -7.01 15.03 13.38
N PRO A 17 -7.98 15.95 13.48
CA PRO A 17 -7.83 17.33 13.01
C PRO A 17 -6.66 18.10 13.64
N THR A 18 -6.19 17.71 14.83
CA THR A 18 -5.06 18.35 15.51
C THR A 18 -3.75 18.24 14.72
N TYR A 19 -3.61 17.23 13.87
CA TYR A 19 -2.48 17.03 12.96
C TYR A 19 -2.67 17.69 11.58
N ARG A 20 -3.60 18.66 11.44
CA ARG A 20 -3.70 19.49 10.22
C ARG A 20 -2.40 20.22 9.84
N PRO A 21 -1.61 20.79 10.78
CA PRO A 21 -0.33 21.41 10.45
C PRO A 21 0.63 20.40 9.78
N LEU A 22 0.70 19.18 10.31
CA LEU A 22 1.48 18.09 9.73
C LEU A 22 1.06 17.82 8.28
N LYS A 23 -0.25 17.77 7.99
CA LYS A 23 -0.74 17.61 6.59
C LYS A 23 -0.25 18.71 5.65
N GLN A 24 -0.10 19.95 6.12
CA GLN A 24 0.42 21.06 5.32
C GLN A 24 1.94 21.00 5.17
N GLU A 25 2.67 20.67 6.23
CA GLU A 25 4.13 20.48 6.19
C GLU A 25 4.53 19.34 5.26
N LEU A 26 3.78 18.24 5.28
CA LEU A 26 4.00 17.10 4.38
C LEU A 26 3.91 17.52 2.90
N GLN A 27 3.02 18.46 2.56
CA GLN A 27 2.95 18.98 1.18
C GLN A 27 4.23 19.72 0.77
N GLY A 28 4.97 20.29 1.73
CA GLY A 28 6.27 20.92 1.49
C GLY A 28 7.46 19.95 1.48
N LEU A 29 7.30 18.74 1.99
CA LEU A 29 8.38 17.75 2.21
C LEU A 29 8.40 16.62 1.16
N ASP A 30 7.99 16.89 -0.08
CA ASP A 30 7.92 15.89 -1.17
C ASP A 30 6.94 14.72 -0.92
N TYR A 31 5.97 14.85 -0.01
CA TYR A 31 4.87 13.89 0.16
C TYR A 31 3.69 14.16 -0.78
N CYS A 32 3.93 14.87 -1.87
CA CYS A 32 2.98 14.97 -2.98
C CYS A 32 2.99 13.65 -3.77
N LYS A 33 1.81 13.18 -4.18
CA LYS A 33 1.72 11.98 -5.04
C LYS A 33 2.44 12.28 -6.37
N PRO A 34 3.32 11.38 -6.85
CA PRO A 34 3.83 11.47 -8.21
C PRO A 34 2.69 11.57 -9.22
N THR A 35 2.89 12.36 -10.28
CA THR A 35 1.88 12.65 -11.32
C THR A 35 1.21 11.39 -11.88
N ARG A 36 1.99 10.33 -12.16
CA ARG A 36 1.48 9.05 -12.66
C ARG A 36 0.63 8.30 -11.64
N LEU A 37 1.01 8.35 -10.36
CA LEU A 37 0.24 7.74 -9.28
C LEU A 37 -1.08 8.46 -9.04
N ASP A 38 -1.07 9.79 -9.06
CA ASP A 38 -2.29 10.58 -8.92
C ASP A 38 -3.26 10.36 -10.11
N LEU A 39 -2.73 10.23 -11.33
CA LEU A 39 -3.50 9.83 -12.53
C LEU A 39 -4.16 8.46 -12.36
N LEU A 40 -3.36 7.45 -11.99
CA LEU A 40 -3.83 6.07 -11.80
C LEU A 40 -4.98 6.00 -10.77
N LEU A 41 -4.90 6.79 -9.71
CA LEU A 41 -5.90 6.82 -8.64
C LEU A 41 -7.17 7.61 -8.98
N ASP A 42 -7.14 8.49 -9.98
CA ASP A 42 -8.35 9.17 -10.50
C ASP A 42 -9.13 8.30 -11.48
N MET A 43 -8.49 7.29 -12.09
CA MET A 43 -9.17 6.32 -12.95
C MET A 43 -10.15 5.46 -12.15
N PRO A 44 -11.31 5.07 -12.73
CA PRO A 44 -12.20 4.10 -12.12
C PRO A 44 -11.45 2.80 -11.80
N PRO A 45 -11.75 2.15 -10.66
CA PRO A 45 -11.11 0.89 -10.32
C PRO A 45 -11.44 -0.19 -11.36
N VAL A 46 -10.51 -1.12 -11.58
CA VAL A 46 -10.75 -2.27 -12.46
C VAL A 46 -11.93 -3.13 -11.99
N SER A 47 -12.50 -3.90 -12.93
CA SER A 47 -13.60 -4.84 -12.66
C SER A 47 -13.19 -5.92 -11.66
N TYR A 48 -14.19 -6.57 -11.06
CA TYR A 48 -13.97 -7.65 -10.09
C TYR A 48 -13.20 -8.84 -10.71
N ASP A 49 -13.45 -9.17 -11.98
CA ASP A 49 -12.72 -10.24 -12.68
C ASP A 49 -11.21 -9.94 -12.76
N VAL A 50 -10.83 -8.69 -13.03
CA VAL A 50 -9.42 -8.27 -13.00
C VAL A 50 -8.88 -8.31 -11.57
N GLN A 51 -9.65 -7.90 -10.56
CA GLN A 51 -9.24 -8.03 -9.16
C GLN A 51 -8.90 -9.49 -8.80
N LEU A 52 -9.69 -10.46 -9.28
CA LEU A 52 -9.47 -11.89 -9.06
C LEU A 52 -8.20 -12.42 -9.73
N LEU A 53 -7.82 -11.90 -10.89
CA LEU A 53 -6.57 -12.25 -11.57
C LEU A 53 -5.34 -11.84 -10.74
N HIS A 54 -5.44 -10.72 -10.03
CA HIS A 54 -4.37 -10.17 -9.20
C HIS A 54 -4.46 -10.56 -7.73
N SER A 55 -5.45 -11.37 -7.33
CA SER A 55 -5.71 -11.72 -5.93
C SER A 55 -4.63 -12.62 -5.31
N TRP A 56 -4.82 -13.01 -4.05
CA TRP A 56 -3.94 -13.96 -3.36
C TRP A 56 -3.82 -15.29 -4.11
N ASN A 57 -2.61 -15.85 -4.13
CA ASN A 57 -2.33 -17.12 -4.79
C ASN A 57 -2.47 -18.27 -3.80
N ASN A 58 -3.56 -19.04 -3.90
CA ASN A 58 -3.79 -20.17 -3.00
C ASN A 58 -2.79 -21.33 -3.19
N ASN A 59 -2.00 -21.31 -4.27
CA ASN A 59 -0.94 -22.28 -4.55
C ASN A 59 0.45 -21.78 -4.13
N ASP A 60 0.58 -20.54 -3.65
CA ASP A 60 1.85 -19.91 -3.29
C ASP A 60 1.74 -19.18 -1.95
N ARG A 61 1.74 -19.99 -0.88
CA ARG A 61 1.38 -19.58 0.48
C ARG A 61 2.05 -20.47 1.53
N SER A 62 2.10 -20.00 2.78
CA SER A 62 2.23 -20.88 3.94
C SER A 62 1.08 -21.88 3.99
N LEU A 63 1.35 -23.09 4.49
CA LEU A 63 0.33 -24.10 4.74
C LEU A 63 -0.68 -23.67 5.82
N ASN A 64 -0.30 -22.73 6.70
CA ASN A 64 -1.14 -22.25 7.80
C ASN A 64 -2.10 -21.12 7.40
N VAL A 65 -2.15 -20.74 6.12
CA VAL A 65 -3.14 -19.78 5.59
C VAL A 65 -3.89 -20.40 4.44
N PHE A 66 -5.11 -19.93 4.16
CA PHE A 66 -5.87 -20.36 2.98
C PHE A 66 -6.68 -19.20 2.42
N VAL A 67 -6.85 -19.16 1.10
CA VAL A 67 -7.75 -18.19 0.45
C VAL A 67 -9.20 -18.64 0.65
N LYS A 68 -10.05 -17.74 1.13
CA LYS A 68 -11.46 -18.05 1.43
C LYS A 68 -12.22 -18.47 0.17
N GLU A 69 -13.20 -19.36 0.33
CA GLU A 69 -14.00 -19.85 -0.80
C GLU A 69 -15.07 -18.87 -1.25
N ASP A 70 -15.69 -18.18 -0.29
CA ASP A 70 -16.71 -17.16 -0.45
C ASP A 70 -16.18 -15.81 -0.95
N ASP A 71 -14.93 -15.46 -0.61
CA ASP A 71 -14.26 -14.26 -1.11
C ASP A 71 -12.78 -14.53 -1.43
N LYS A 72 -12.48 -14.71 -2.72
CA LYS A 72 -11.14 -15.03 -3.22
C LYS A 72 -10.14 -13.87 -3.14
N LEU A 73 -10.58 -12.69 -2.70
CA LEU A 73 -9.71 -11.56 -2.38
C LEU A 73 -9.20 -11.60 -0.94
N ILE A 74 -9.74 -12.47 -0.09
CA ILE A 74 -9.39 -12.61 1.33
C ILE A 74 -8.67 -13.94 1.56
N PHE A 75 -7.57 -13.90 2.33
CA PHE A 75 -7.07 -15.11 2.97
C PHE A 75 -7.32 -15.07 4.48
N HIS A 76 -7.41 -16.25 5.07
CA HIS A 76 -7.54 -16.49 6.50
C HIS A 76 -6.31 -17.23 7.01
N ARG A 77 -5.83 -16.88 8.21
CA ARG A 77 -4.72 -17.57 8.89
C ARG A 77 -5.21 -18.47 10.03
N HIS A 78 -4.82 -19.74 10.04
CA HIS A 78 -5.06 -20.65 11.16
C HIS A 78 -4.37 -20.17 12.45
N PRO A 79 -4.94 -20.43 13.65
CA PRO A 79 -4.38 -19.96 14.92
C PRO A 79 -3.18 -20.82 15.37
N VAL A 80 -2.14 -20.88 14.55
CA VAL A 80 -0.93 -21.65 14.83
C VAL A 80 0.02 -20.81 15.69
N ALA A 81 0.36 -21.34 16.87
CA ALA A 81 1.29 -20.70 17.79
C ALA A 81 2.72 -20.75 17.28
N GLN A 82 3.54 -19.75 17.64
CA GLN A 82 4.96 -19.66 17.26
C GLN A 82 5.18 -19.84 15.75
N SER A 83 4.34 -19.19 14.95
CA SER A 83 4.38 -19.27 13.49
C SER A 83 4.19 -17.88 12.88
N THR A 84 5.01 -17.57 11.89
CA THR A 84 4.81 -16.42 10.99
C THR A 84 4.50 -16.95 9.60
N ASP A 85 3.42 -16.47 9.00
CA ASP A 85 2.87 -17.05 7.78
C ASP A 85 2.59 -15.98 6.75
N ALA A 86 3.01 -16.25 5.50
CA ALA A 86 2.89 -15.33 4.40
C ALA A 86 2.22 -15.97 3.18
N ILE A 87 1.78 -15.12 2.27
CA ILE A 87 1.14 -15.49 1.00
C ILE A 87 1.46 -14.42 -0.05
N ARG A 88 1.72 -14.86 -1.28
CA ARG A 88 1.94 -13.96 -2.42
C ARG A 88 0.67 -13.75 -3.24
N GLY A 89 0.60 -12.61 -3.92
CA GLY A 89 -0.37 -12.40 -5.00
C GLY A 89 -0.06 -13.28 -6.22
N LYS A 90 -1.04 -13.50 -7.09
CA LYS A 90 -0.88 -14.33 -8.30
C LYS A 90 0.07 -13.73 -9.34
N VAL A 91 0.05 -12.40 -9.47
CA VAL A 91 0.80 -11.68 -10.52
C VAL A 91 2.09 -11.13 -9.94
N GLY A 92 3.22 -11.46 -10.58
CA GLY A 92 4.51 -10.85 -10.32
C GLY A 92 4.79 -9.78 -11.38
N TYR A 93 4.91 -8.54 -10.95
CA TYR A 93 5.08 -7.37 -11.81
C TYR A 93 6.56 -7.15 -12.18
N THR A 94 6.82 -6.78 -13.42
CA THR A 94 8.18 -6.55 -13.96
C THR A 94 8.35 -5.17 -14.57
N ARG A 95 7.25 -4.44 -14.82
CA ARG A 95 7.19 -3.11 -15.44
C ARG A 95 5.89 -2.43 -15.03
N GLY A 96 5.78 -1.13 -15.26
CA GLY A 96 4.57 -0.37 -14.99
C GLY A 96 4.41 0.07 -13.53
N LEU A 97 3.41 0.93 -13.33
CA LEU A 97 2.96 1.36 -12.00
C LEU A 97 1.71 0.57 -11.62
N HIS A 98 1.72 -0.05 -10.45
CA HIS A 98 0.64 -0.90 -9.95
C HIS A 98 0.20 -0.45 -8.56
N VAL A 99 -1.12 -0.39 -8.35
CA VAL A 99 -1.69 -0.05 -7.04
C VAL A 99 -2.71 -1.10 -6.62
N TRP A 100 -2.58 -1.55 -5.37
CA TRP A 100 -3.58 -2.38 -4.71
C TRP A 100 -3.88 -1.85 -3.31
N GLN A 101 -5.09 -2.10 -2.85
CA GLN A 101 -5.52 -1.84 -1.50
C GLN A 101 -5.32 -3.10 -0.65
N ILE A 102 -4.80 -2.91 0.56
CA ILE A 102 -4.84 -3.91 1.63
C ILE A 102 -5.90 -3.47 2.63
N THR A 103 -6.77 -4.40 3.01
CA THR A 103 -7.65 -4.27 4.17
C THR A 103 -7.25 -5.30 5.21
N TRP A 104 -6.70 -4.82 6.32
CA TRP A 104 -6.23 -5.61 7.44
C TRP A 104 -6.62 -4.92 8.75
N ALA A 105 -7.64 -5.48 9.40
CA ALA A 105 -8.17 -4.96 10.66
C ALA A 105 -7.06 -4.76 11.70
N MET A 106 -6.97 -3.56 12.30
CA MET A 106 -5.95 -3.22 13.29
C MET A 106 -5.86 -4.26 14.42
N ARG A 107 -7.02 -4.69 14.93
CA ARG A 107 -7.15 -5.68 16.00
C ARG A 107 -6.68 -7.09 15.64
N GLN A 108 -6.39 -7.36 14.36
CA GLN A 108 -5.95 -8.65 13.85
C GLN A 108 -4.49 -8.63 13.36
N ARG A 109 -3.68 -7.64 13.77
CA ARG A 109 -2.28 -7.50 13.33
C ARG A 109 -1.30 -8.28 14.20
N GLY A 110 -1.55 -8.32 15.51
CA GLY A 110 -0.64 -8.95 16.47
C GLY A 110 0.71 -8.25 16.54
N THR A 111 1.75 -9.02 16.89
CA THR A 111 3.08 -8.46 17.14
C THR A 111 3.89 -8.17 15.87
N HIS A 112 3.55 -8.77 14.74
CA HIS A 112 4.27 -8.59 13.47
C HIS A 112 3.27 -8.66 12.30
N ALA A 113 2.87 -7.49 11.80
CA ALA A 113 2.01 -7.34 10.65
C ALA A 113 2.78 -6.58 9.57
N VAL A 114 3.24 -7.31 8.55
CA VAL A 114 4.16 -6.76 7.54
C VAL A 114 3.52 -6.85 6.17
N VAL A 115 3.57 -5.74 5.41
CA VAL A 115 3.05 -5.64 4.05
C VAL A 115 4.14 -5.15 3.11
N GLY A 116 4.23 -5.73 1.91
CA GLY A 116 5.10 -5.21 0.87
C GLY A 116 5.15 -6.08 -0.37
N VAL A 117 6.37 -6.31 -0.86
CA VAL A 117 6.62 -7.06 -2.09
C VAL A 117 7.76 -8.07 -1.91
N ALA A 118 7.72 -9.15 -2.67
CA ALA A 118 8.74 -10.20 -2.64
C ALA A 118 8.99 -10.79 -4.02
N THR A 119 10.17 -11.39 -4.20
CA THR A 119 10.43 -12.31 -5.31
C THR A 119 9.71 -13.66 -5.06
N ALA A 120 9.78 -14.55 -6.05
CA ALA A 120 9.29 -15.92 -5.90
C ALA A 120 10.10 -16.74 -4.87
N ASP A 121 11.36 -16.38 -4.64
CA ASP A 121 12.30 -17.11 -3.78
C ASP A 121 12.19 -16.73 -2.30
N ALA A 122 11.45 -15.66 -1.97
CA ALA A 122 11.22 -15.29 -0.58
C ALA A 122 10.47 -16.41 0.19
N PRO A 123 10.93 -16.79 1.40
CA PRO A 123 10.25 -17.80 2.20
C PRO A 123 8.88 -17.30 2.67
N LEU A 124 7.88 -18.17 2.65
CA LEU A 124 6.52 -17.83 3.06
C LEU A 124 6.13 -18.31 4.46
N HIS A 125 7.07 -18.90 5.20
CA HIS A 125 6.85 -19.34 6.57
C HIS A 125 8.13 -19.19 7.39
N SER A 126 7.99 -18.92 8.69
CA SER A 126 9.06 -19.01 9.67
C SER A 126 8.51 -19.51 11.00
N VAL A 127 9.32 -20.28 11.71
CA VAL A 127 9.09 -20.59 13.12
C VAL A 127 9.29 -19.32 13.95
N GLY A 128 8.46 -19.16 14.97
CA GLY A 128 8.40 -17.99 15.84
C GLY A 128 7.57 -16.84 15.29
N TYR A 129 7.31 -15.83 16.13
CA TYR A 129 6.70 -14.57 15.71
C TYR A 129 7.80 -13.58 15.29
N THR A 130 7.89 -13.32 13.99
CA THR A 130 9.02 -12.58 13.40
C THR A 130 8.52 -11.61 12.32
N THR A 131 9.33 -10.60 12.01
CA THR A 131 9.21 -9.85 10.75
C THR A 131 9.73 -10.74 9.63
N LEU A 132 8.88 -11.52 8.97
CA LEU A 132 9.28 -12.44 7.89
C LEU A 132 9.53 -11.71 6.57
N VAL A 133 8.55 -10.95 6.08
CA VAL A 133 8.73 -10.11 4.89
C VAL A 133 9.73 -9.00 5.22
N GLY A 134 10.77 -8.84 4.40
CA GLY A 134 11.87 -7.91 4.62
C GLY A 134 13.04 -8.47 5.41
N ASN A 135 13.00 -9.72 5.88
CA ASN A 135 14.08 -10.29 6.70
C ASN A 135 15.35 -10.64 5.91
N ASN A 136 15.24 -10.77 4.59
CA ASN A 136 16.30 -11.14 3.67
C ASN A 136 16.25 -10.24 2.43
N HIS A 137 17.15 -10.47 1.47
CA HIS A 137 17.24 -9.70 0.23
C HIS A 137 16.13 -10.01 -0.79
N GLU A 138 15.28 -11.02 -0.55
CA GLU A 138 14.22 -11.46 -1.46
C GLU A 138 12.90 -10.72 -1.24
N SER A 139 12.80 -9.88 -0.21
CA SER A 139 11.57 -9.17 0.12
C SER A 139 11.80 -7.78 0.73
N TRP A 140 10.78 -6.93 0.62
CA TRP A 140 10.74 -5.55 1.10
C TRP A 140 9.41 -5.35 1.83
N GLY A 141 9.45 -5.00 3.11
CA GLY A 141 8.26 -4.99 3.96
C GLY A 141 8.17 -3.78 4.88
N TRP A 142 6.96 -3.25 5.05
CA TRP A 142 6.61 -2.28 6.08
C TRP A 142 5.89 -2.98 7.23
N ASP A 143 6.51 -2.98 8.41
CA ASP A 143 5.87 -3.41 9.66
C ASP A 143 4.93 -2.30 10.14
N LEU A 144 3.63 -2.58 10.06
CA LEU A 144 2.57 -1.62 10.34
C LEU A 144 2.51 -1.21 11.81
N GLY A 145 2.89 -2.12 12.73
CA GLY A 145 2.82 -1.88 14.16
C GLY A 145 4.06 -1.15 14.70
N ARG A 146 5.22 -1.38 14.11
CA ARG A 146 6.47 -0.72 14.49
C ARG A 146 6.77 0.55 13.69
N ASN A 147 6.01 0.82 12.63
CA ASN A 147 6.27 1.89 11.67
C ASN A 147 7.71 1.79 11.12
N ARG A 148 8.13 0.59 10.74
CA ARG A 148 9.50 0.32 10.26
C ARG A 148 9.55 -0.44 8.95
N LEU A 149 10.47 -0.03 8.10
CA LEU A 149 10.79 -0.69 6.84
C LEU A 149 11.93 -1.68 7.05
N TYR A 150 11.74 -2.87 6.49
CA TYR A 150 12.69 -3.98 6.51
C TYR A 150 12.98 -4.44 5.09
N HIS A 151 14.26 -4.56 4.77
CA HIS A 151 14.79 -5.24 3.60
C HIS A 151 16.17 -5.74 3.98
N ASP A 152 16.43 -7.02 3.76
CA ASP A 152 17.62 -7.69 4.28
C ASP A 152 17.84 -7.45 5.78
N GLY A 153 16.75 -7.46 6.55
CA GLY A 153 16.72 -7.05 7.96
C GLY A 153 17.60 -7.88 8.92
N LYS A 154 18.11 -9.03 8.47
CA LYS A 154 19.16 -9.78 9.20
C LYS A 154 20.51 -9.08 9.16
N ASN A 155 20.80 -8.32 8.10
CA ASN A 155 22.09 -7.69 7.86
C ASN A 155 22.01 -6.16 7.87
N GLN A 156 20.82 -5.58 7.70
CA GLN A 156 20.62 -4.15 7.62
C GLN A 156 19.68 -3.61 8.69
N PRO A 157 19.94 -2.41 9.23
CA PRO A 157 19.04 -1.78 10.17
C PRO A 157 17.72 -1.38 9.49
N SER A 158 16.63 -1.58 10.21
CA SER A 158 15.31 -1.08 9.81
C SER A 158 15.27 0.46 9.76
N LYS A 159 14.42 1.04 8.91
CA LYS A 159 14.22 2.50 8.81
C LYS A 159 12.83 2.89 9.31
N THR A 160 12.70 3.99 10.05
CA THR A 160 11.38 4.53 10.43
C THR A 160 10.60 4.95 9.19
N TYR A 161 9.30 4.63 9.16
CA TYR A 161 8.40 5.01 8.09
C TYR A 161 6.95 5.15 8.58
N PRO A 162 6.29 6.29 8.29
CA PRO A 162 6.76 7.40 7.44
C PRO A 162 7.97 8.17 8.00
N ALA A 163 8.80 8.73 7.13
CA ALA A 163 10.07 9.35 7.52
C ALA A 163 9.92 10.68 8.30
N PHE A 164 8.71 11.25 8.33
CA PHE A 164 8.39 12.44 9.11
C PHE A 164 8.13 12.16 10.60
N LEU A 165 8.05 10.88 11.01
CA LEU A 165 7.82 10.54 12.40
C LEU A 165 9.06 10.82 13.24
N GLU A 166 8.86 11.53 14.34
CA GLU A 166 9.89 11.70 15.35
C GLU A 166 10.15 10.38 16.12
N PRO A 167 11.32 10.21 16.77
CA PRO A 167 11.67 8.95 17.44
C PRO A 167 10.69 8.48 18.53
N ASP A 168 9.96 9.41 19.15
CA ASP A 168 8.94 9.17 20.18
C ASP A 168 7.50 9.14 19.63
N GLU A 169 7.33 9.14 18.31
CA GLU A 169 6.03 9.10 17.65
C GLU A 169 5.71 7.71 17.09
N THR A 170 4.42 7.36 17.14
CA THR A 170 3.86 6.15 16.53
C THR A 170 2.72 6.51 15.60
N PHE A 171 2.70 5.94 14.41
CA PHE A 171 1.70 6.22 13.39
C PHE A 171 0.67 5.10 13.32
N ILE A 172 -0.60 5.44 13.56
CA ILE A 172 -1.70 4.48 13.44
C ILE A 172 -2.05 4.28 11.98
N VAL A 173 -1.71 3.11 11.44
CA VAL A 173 -2.16 2.72 10.09
C VAL A 173 -3.63 2.26 10.17
N PRO A 174 -4.60 2.88 9.46
CA PRO A 174 -6.00 2.47 9.39
C PRO A 174 -6.16 1.04 8.87
N ASP A 175 -7.35 0.47 9.01
CA ASP A 175 -7.67 -0.87 8.50
C ASP A 175 -7.40 -1.00 6.99
N SER A 176 -7.56 0.09 6.24
CA SER A 176 -7.37 0.10 4.79
C SER A 176 -6.38 1.16 4.35
N PHE A 177 -5.43 0.76 3.51
CA PHE A 177 -4.42 1.62 2.93
C PHE A 177 -4.01 1.07 1.56
N LEU A 178 -3.29 1.88 0.77
CA LEU A 178 -2.83 1.47 -0.56
C LEU A 178 -1.34 1.19 -0.56
N VAL A 179 -0.96 0.25 -1.41
CA VAL A 179 0.42 -0.06 -1.76
C VAL A 179 0.60 0.31 -3.22
N ALA A 180 1.65 1.08 -3.52
CA ALA A 180 1.98 1.53 -4.86
C ALA A 180 3.40 1.05 -5.22
N LEU A 181 3.47 0.14 -6.19
CA LEU A 181 4.70 -0.42 -6.75
C LEU A 181 4.92 0.17 -8.13
N ASP A 182 5.97 0.97 -8.27
CA ASP A 182 6.43 1.48 -9.56
C ASP A 182 7.64 0.66 -10.01
N MET A 183 7.44 -0.26 -10.96
CA MET A 183 8.53 -1.07 -11.50
C MET A 183 9.40 -0.31 -12.51
N ASP A 184 8.89 0.81 -13.04
CA ASP A 184 9.60 1.64 -14.00
C ASP A 184 10.63 2.52 -13.30
N ASP A 185 10.25 3.13 -12.18
CA ASP A 185 11.14 3.86 -11.27
C ASP A 185 11.81 2.93 -10.23
N GLY A 186 11.31 1.71 -10.10
CA GLY A 186 11.84 0.71 -9.17
C GLY A 186 11.63 1.12 -7.72
N THR A 187 10.43 1.58 -7.38
CA THR A 187 10.08 2.07 -6.06
C THR A 187 8.84 1.40 -5.48
N LEU A 188 8.80 1.29 -4.15
CA LEU A 188 7.61 0.87 -3.40
C LEU A 188 7.24 2.01 -2.44
N SER A 189 5.96 2.31 -2.36
CA SER A 189 5.41 3.39 -1.54
C SER A 189 4.02 3.04 -1.02
N PHE A 190 3.53 3.80 -0.04
CA PHE A 190 2.24 3.56 0.59
C PHE A 190 1.39 4.84 0.62
N ILE A 191 0.07 4.69 0.56
CA ILE A 191 -0.89 5.79 0.72
C ILE A 191 -1.84 5.44 1.85
N VAL A 192 -1.94 6.33 2.83
CA VAL A 192 -2.73 6.12 4.04
C VAL A 192 -3.69 7.30 4.20
N ASP A 193 -4.99 7.00 4.34
CA ASP A 193 -6.06 8.01 4.39
C ASP A 193 -5.96 9.08 3.28
N GLY A 194 -5.59 8.63 2.07
CA GLY A 194 -5.42 9.48 0.89
C GLY A 194 -4.13 10.30 0.85
N GLN A 195 -3.30 10.26 1.90
CA GLN A 195 -1.99 10.93 1.95
C GLN A 195 -0.89 9.98 1.46
N TYR A 196 -0.02 10.47 0.59
CA TYR A 196 1.17 9.73 0.15
C TYR A 196 2.22 9.73 1.26
N MET A 197 2.75 8.56 1.61
CA MET A 197 3.69 8.40 2.73
C MET A 197 5.16 8.45 2.28
N GLY A 198 5.42 8.84 1.03
CA GLY A 198 6.78 8.90 0.47
C GLY A 198 7.25 7.56 -0.10
N VAL A 199 8.45 7.55 -0.66
CA VAL A 199 9.08 6.32 -1.16
C VAL A 199 9.63 5.52 0.00
N ALA A 200 9.12 4.29 0.19
CA ALA A 200 9.61 3.36 1.21
C ALA A 200 10.88 2.64 0.75
N PHE A 201 10.88 2.12 -0.49
CA PHE A 201 12.01 1.38 -1.04
C PHE A 201 12.34 1.84 -2.46
N ARG A 202 13.62 1.75 -2.82
CA ARG A 202 14.17 2.00 -4.17
C ARG A 202 15.00 0.80 -4.62
N GLY A 203 15.37 0.76 -5.89
CA GLY A 203 16.24 -0.30 -6.45
C GLY A 203 15.49 -1.57 -6.84
N LEU A 204 14.20 -1.45 -7.15
CA LEU A 204 13.33 -2.58 -7.51
C LEU A 204 13.29 -2.87 -9.02
N LYS A 205 13.91 -2.01 -9.86
CA LYS A 205 13.93 -2.19 -11.32
C LYS A 205 14.57 -3.52 -11.71
N GLY A 206 14.07 -4.14 -12.79
CA GLY A 206 14.61 -5.38 -13.34
C GLY A 206 14.27 -6.65 -12.54
N LYS A 207 13.48 -6.54 -11.46
CA LYS A 207 12.99 -7.66 -10.67
C LYS A 207 11.61 -8.11 -11.16
N LYS A 208 11.17 -9.29 -10.72
CA LYS A 208 9.77 -9.72 -10.78
C LYS A 208 9.22 -9.79 -9.36
N LEU A 209 8.31 -8.88 -9.03
CA LEU A 209 7.85 -8.68 -7.65
C LEU A 209 6.36 -8.94 -7.48
N TYR A 210 6.04 -9.72 -6.47
CA TYR A 210 4.70 -10.13 -6.10
C TYR A 210 4.25 -9.36 -4.86
N PRO A 211 2.98 -8.92 -4.77
CA PRO A 211 2.41 -8.48 -3.51
C PRO A 211 2.57 -9.57 -2.45
N VAL A 212 2.95 -9.21 -1.23
CA VAL A 212 3.12 -10.17 -0.14
C VAL A 212 2.76 -9.53 1.20
N VAL A 213 2.27 -10.34 2.12
CA VAL A 213 2.15 -9.99 3.54
C VAL A 213 2.67 -11.14 4.40
N SER A 214 3.14 -10.85 5.62
CA SER A 214 3.35 -11.87 6.65
C SER A 214 2.60 -11.50 7.92
N ALA A 215 1.88 -12.49 8.47
CA ALA A 215 1.01 -12.34 9.63
C ALA A 215 1.32 -13.37 10.73
N VAL A 216 1.04 -12.99 11.98
CA VAL A 216 1.21 -13.84 13.17
C VAL A 216 -0.07 -14.02 13.98
N TRP A 217 -1.12 -13.24 13.68
CA TRP A 217 -2.36 -13.25 14.43
C TRP A 217 -3.24 -14.44 14.04
N GLY A 218 -3.76 -15.18 15.01
CA GLY A 218 -4.69 -16.27 14.76
C GLY A 218 -6.02 -15.75 14.25
N HIS A 219 -6.57 -16.36 13.20
CA HIS A 219 -7.83 -15.95 12.57
C HIS A 219 -7.83 -14.54 11.96
N CYS A 220 -6.66 -13.97 11.64
CA CYS A 220 -6.65 -12.75 10.85
C CYS A 220 -7.19 -13.02 9.44
N GLU A 221 -7.97 -12.08 8.93
CA GLU A 221 -8.43 -12.06 7.55
C GLU A 221 -7.90 -10.81 6.87
N ILE A 222 -7.24 -10.99 5.72
CA ILE A 222 -6.57 -9.91 5.01
C ILE A 222 -7.05 -9.90 3.57
N ARG A 223 -7.71 -8.81 3.18
CA ARG A 223 -8.17 -8.58 1.81
C ARG A 223 -7.10 -7.87 1.00
N MET A 224 -6.88 -8.31 -0.24
CA MET A 224 -6.16 -7.55 -1.25
C MET A 224 -7.06 -7.28 -2.45
N ARG A 225 -7.20 -5.99 -2.78
CA ARG A 225 -7.98 -5.54 -3.93
C ARG A 225 -7.07 -4.75 -4.88
N TYR A 226 -6.75 -5.32 -6.03
CA TYR A 226 -6.04 -4.61 -7.08
C TYR A 226 -6.90 -3.45 -7.61
N LEU A 227 -6.33 -2.26 -7.74
CA LEU A 227 -7.09 -1.07 -8.14
C LEU A 227 -6.90 -0.76 -9.62
N ASN A 228 -5.65 -0.60 -10.06
CA ASN A 228 -5.29 -0.27 -11.44
C ASN A 228 -3.80 -0.49 -11.68
N GLY A 229 -3.42 -0.50 -12.95
CA GLY A 229 -2.04 -0.42 -13.41
C GLY A 229 -1.89 0.57 -14.56
N LEU A 230 -0.70 1.13 -14.72
CA LEU A 230 -0.31 1.94 -15.88
C LEU A 230 0.97 1.36 -16.49
N ASP A 231 0.92 1.07 -17.79
CA ASP A 231 2.12 0.70 -18.55
C ASP A 231 3.13 1.88 -18.62
N PRO A 232 4.42 1.61 -18.88
CA PRO A 232 5.49 2.63 -18.83
C PRO A 232 5.35 3.73 -19.89
N GLU A 233 4.48 3.53 -20.87
CA GLU A 233 4.32 4.43 -22.01
C GLU A 233 3.81 5.83 -21.58
N PRO A 234 4.14 6.87 -22.35
CA PRO A 234 3.52 8.18 -22.18
C PRO A 234 2.00 8.04 -22.22
N LEU A 235 1.33 8.63 -21.24
CA LEU A 235 -0.13 8.60 -21.21
C LEU A 235 -0.69 9.36 -22.42
N PRO A 236 -1.78 8.88 -23.04
CA PRO A 236 -2.44 9.59 -24.11
C PRO A 236 -2.75 11.03 -23.71
N LEU A 237 -2.53 11.98 -24.62
CA LEU A 237 -2.82 13.41 -24.37
C LEU A 237 -4.25 13.61 -23.88
N MET A 238 -5.20 12.81 -24.38
CA MET A 238 -6.59 12.84 -23.94
C MET A 238 -6.72 12.60 -22.43
N ASP A 239 -6.00 11.63 -21.86
CA ASP A 239 -6.09 11.29 -20.43
C ASP A 239 -5.43 12.38 -19.56
N LEU A 240 -4.32 12.95 -20.04
CA LEU A 240 -3.68 14.11 -19.41
C LEU A 240 -4.63 15.32 -19.39
N CYS A 241 -5.28 15.60 -20.53
CA CYS A 241 -6.29 16.66 -20.64
C CYS A 241 -7.49 16.38 -19.72
N ARG A 242 -8.00 15.15 -19.68
CA ARG A 242 -9.09 14.73 -18.78
C ARG A 242 -8.76 15.10 -17.34
N ARG A 243 -7.58 14.72 -16.86
CA ARG A 243 -7.14 15.02 -15.50
C ARG A 243 -7.00 16.51 -15.28
N SER A 244 -6.36 17.24 -16.18
CA SER A 244 -6.17 18.69 -16.02
C SER A 244 -7.51 19.40 -15.83
N VAL A 245 -8.54 19.01 -16.61
CA VAL A 245 -9.90 19.55 -16.47
C VAL A 245 -10.53 19.15 -15.14
N ARG A 246 -10.44 17.87 -14.74
CA ARG A 246 -11.01 17.38 -13.46
C ARG A 246 -10.36 18.04 -12.24
N LEU A 247 -9.05 18.26 -12.25
CA LEU A 247 -8.34 18.99 -11.21
C LEU A 247 -8.78 20.46 -11.14
N ALA A 248 -8.90 21.13 -12.29
CA ALA A 248 -9.35 22.51 -12.36
C ALA A 248 -10.81 22.70 -11.89
N LEU A 249 -11.68 21.71 -12.13
CA LEU A 249 -13.04 21.70 -11.59
C LEU A 249 -13.05 21.47 -10.07
N GLY A 250 -12.19 20.58 -9.58
CA GLY A 250 -12.22 20.11 -8.20
C GLY A 250 -13.30 19.05 -7.97
N LYS A 251 -13.08 18.19 -6.97
CA LYS A 251 -13.95 17.01 -6.69
C LYS A 251 -15.42 17.37 -6.52
N GLU A 252 -15.71 18.46 -5.81
CA GLU A 252 -17.06 18.94 -5.51
C GLU A 252 -17.87 19.32 -6.76
N ARG A 253 -17.20 19.67 -7.86
CA ARG A 253 -17.84 20.15 -9.09
C ARG A 253 -17.87 19.12 -10.20
N LEU A 254 -17.34 17.91 -9.98
CA LEU A 254 -17.40 16.84 -10.98
C LEU A 254 -18.84 16.46 -11.33
N GLY A 255 -19.75 16.49 -10.35
CA GLY A 255 -21.18 16.27 -10.59
C GLY A 255 -21.86 17.33 -11.47
N ALA A 256 -21.22 18.50 -11.66
CA ALA A 256 -21.70 19.59 -12.51
C ALA A 256 -21.20 19.49 -13.96
N ILE A 257 -20.37 18.49 -14.31
CA ILE A 257 -19.90 18.27 -15.70
C ILE A 257 -21.05 18.20 -16.72
N PRO A 258 -22.22 17.58 -16.44
CA PRO A 258 -23.35 17.57 -17.36
C PRO A 258 -23.86 18.97 -17.75
N ALA A 259 -23.69 19.98 -16.87
CA ALA A 259 -24.11 21.36 -17.11
C ALA A 259 -23.10 22.20 -17.90
N LEU A 260 -21.88 21.70 -18.14
CA LEU A 260 -20.87 22.44 -18.90
C LEU A 260 -21.28 22.59 -20.37
N PRO A 261 -20.90 23.69 -21.06
CA PRO A 261 -21.17 23.89 -22.48
C PRO A 261 -20.20 23.06 -23.36
N LEU A 262 -20.14 21.75 -23.13
CA LEU A 262 -19.28 20.80 -23.83
C LEU A 262 -20.12 19.76 -24.61
N PRO A 263 -19.62 19.26 -25.76
CA PRO A 263 -20.19 18.10 -26.44
C PRO A 263 -20.43 16.90 -25.51
N ALA A 264 -21.50 16.13 -25.75
CA ALA A 264 -21.87 14.98 -24.92
C ALA A 264 -20.74 13.93 -24.81
N SER A 265 -20.01 13.70 -25.90
CA SER A 265 -18.84 12.80 -25.91
C SER A 265 -17.74 13.26 -24.96
N LEU A 266 -17.46 14.56 -24.88
CA LEU A 266 -16.47 15.10 -23.94
C LEU A 266 -16.96 15.05 -22.50
N LYS A 267 -18.26 15.27 -22.25
CA LYS A 267 -18.85 15.12 -20.91
C LYS A 267 -18.73 13.68 -20.41
N ALA A 268 -19.12 12.72 -21.24
CA ALA A 268 -19.00 11.30 -20.95
C ALA A 268 -17.54 10.93 -20.68
N TYR A 269 -16.64 11.36 -21.57
CA TYR A 269 -15.20 11.16 -21.41
C TYR A 269 -14.67 11.71 -20.09
N LEU A 270 -15.06 12.93 -19.66
CA LEU A 270 -14.65 13.53 -18.37
C LEU A 270 -15.24 12.81 -17.16
N LEU A 271 -16.40 12.16 -17.30
CA LEU A 271 -17.09 11.40 -16.26
C LEU A 271 -16.69 9.92 -16.21
N TYR A 272 -15.80 9.47 -17.11
CA TYR A 272 -15.50 8.06 -17.32
C TYR A 272 -16.73 7.22 -17.70
N GLN A 273 -17.59 7.78 -18.55
CA GLN A 273 -18.79 7.18 -19.11
C GLN A 273 -18.65 6.93 -20.61
#